data_AF-T1C912-F1
#
_entry.id   AF-T1C912-F1
#
_cell.length_a   1.000
_cell.length_b   1.000
_cell.length_c   1.000
_cell.angle_alpha   90.00
_cell.angle_beta   90.00
_cell.angle_gamma   90.00
#
_symmetry.space_group_name_H-M   'P 1'
#
loop_
_entity.id
_entity.type
_entity.pdbx_description
1 polymer ?
#
loop_
_entity_poly.entity_id
_entity_poly.type
_entity_poly.pdbx_seq_one_letter_code
_entity_poly.pdbx_strand_id
1 'polypeptide(L)'
;MELVYEGFFHDPLKTDLEAFLASSQRMVNGEVVLETHGGSVQAVAVRSPHLLNAKDATYAQSADWGVAEAEGFIRLYGMSSTLWAEVNREAAEAGTADPGPGTRGKA
;
A
#
# COMPACT_ATOMS: atom_id res chain seq x y z
N MET A 1 -13.70 3.15 -16.22
CA MET A 1 -13.36 4.08 -17.30
C MET A 1 -12.57 3.30 -18.31
N GLU A 2 -13.26 2.64 -19.25
CA GLU A 2 -12.61 1.82 -20.27
C GLU A 2 -12.78 2.53 -21.61
N LEU A 3 -12.05 3.63 -21.81
CA LEU A 3 -12.21 4.56 -22.94
C LEU A 3 -12.18 3.84 -24.31
N VAL A 4 -11.32 2.83 -24.44
CA VAL A 4 -11.21 2.05 -25.68
C VAL A 4 -12.45 1.17 -25.89
N TYR A 5 -12.93 0.49 -24.86
CA TYR A 5 -14.10 -0.38 -24.94
C TYR A 5 -15.39 0.40 -25.14
N GLU A 6 -15.49 1.58 -24.51
CA GLU A 6 -16.61 2.50 -24.64
C GLU A 6 -16.61 3.27 -25.98
N GLY A 7 -15.60 3.07 -26.84
CA GLY A 7 -15.53 3.66 -28.19
C GLY A 7 -14.94 5.07 -28.25
N PHE A 8 -14.46 5.61 -27.13
CA PHE A 8 -13.84 6.92 -27.00
C PHE A 8 -12.36 6.94 -27.40
N PHE A 9 -12.01 6.26 -28.50
CA PHE A 9 -10.62 6.12 -28.95
C PHE A 9 -10.00 7.47 -29.39
N HIS A 10 -10.81 8.38 -29.91
CA HIS A 10 -10.38 9.71 -30.39
C HIS A 10 -10.65 10.83 -29.37
N ASP A 11 -11.04 10.49 -28.14
CA ASP A 11 -11.27 11.47 -27.10
C ASP A 11 -9.96 12.11 -26.62
N PRO A 12 -9.92 13.44 -26.35
CA PRO A 12 -8.73 14.10 -25.79
C PRO A 12 -8.19 13.43 -24.52
N LEU A 13 -9.06 12.91 -23.65
CA LEU A 13 -8.67 12.24 -22.42
C LEU A 13 -7.80 11.00 -22.68
N LYS A 14 -8.06 10.28 -23.77
CA LYS A 14 -7.22 9.13 -24.17
C LYS A 14 -5.81 9.61 -24.51
N THR A 15 -5.67 10.75 -25.18
CA THR A 15 -4.36 11.33 -25.55
C THR A 15 -3.57 11.74 -24.30
N ASP A 16 -4.22 12.35 -23.31
CA ASP A 16 -3.58 12.73 -22.05
C ASP A 16 -3.10 11.49 -21.26
N LEU A 17 -3.90 10.42 -21.25
CA LEU A 17 -3.51 9.15 -20.64
C LEU A 17 -2.34 8.49 -21.38
N GLU A 18 -2.28 8.56 -22.71
CA GLU A 18 -1.13 8.07 -23.48
C GLU A 18 0.15 8.83 -23.13
N ALA A 19 0.07 10.15 -22.94
CA ALA A 19 1.22 10.95 -22.51
C ALA A 19 1.69 10.54 -21.10
N PHE A 20 0.75 10.29 -20.17
CA PHE A 20 1.07 9.75 -18.85
C PHE A 20 1.70 8.36 -18.93
N LEU A 21 1.15 7.46 -19.77
CA LEU A 21 1.70 6.12 -19.99
C LEU A 21 3.13 6.22 -20.52
N ALA A 22 3.37 6.98 -21.58
CA ALA A 22 4.70 7.20 -22.14
C ALA A 22 5.69 7.72 -21.09
N SER A 23 5.24 8.61 -20.21
CA SER A 23 6.05 9.13 -19.10
C SER A 23 6.39 8.04 -18.07
N SER A 24 5.40 7.26 -17.64
CA SER A 24 5.59 6.20 -16.64
C SER A 24 6.47 5.05 -17.16
N GLN A 25 6.36 4.72 -18.44
CA GLN A 25 7.06 3.59 -19.06
C GLN A 25 8.51 3.89 -19.46
N ARG A 26 9.00 5.12 -19.29
CA ARG A 26 10.36 5.53 -19.74
C ARG A 26 11.49 4.62 -19.25
N MET A 27 11.39 4.10 -18.02
CA MET A 27 12.41 3.23 -17.42
C MET A 27 11.98 1.76 -17.35
N VAL A 28 10.81 1.43 -17.91
CA VAL A 28 10.28 0.05 -17.92
C VAL A 28 10.87 -0.67 -19.12
N ASN A 29 12.10 -1.16 -18.95
CA ASN A 29 12.81 -1.94 -19.97
C ASN A 29 13.53 -3.12 -19.32
N GLY A 30 13.82 -4.16 -20.11
CA GLY A 30 14.46 -5.37 -19.62
C GLY A 30 13.92 -6.64 -20.28
N GLU A 31 14.35 -7.77 -19.74
CA GLU A 31 13.98 -9.11 -20.19
C GLU A 31 13.23 -9.85 -19.08
N VAL A 32 12.16 -10.53 -19.46
CA VAL A 32 11.39 -11.40 -18.58
C VAL A 32 11.43 -12.81 -19.15
N VAL A 33 11.87 -13.77 -18.34
CA VAL A 33 11.82 -15.19 -18.68
C VAL A 33 10.46 -15.72 -18.22
N LEU A 34 9.72 -16.31 -19.15
CA LEU A 34 8.41 -16.88 -18.90
C LEU A 34 8.50 -18.42 -18.93
N GLU A 35 7.85 -19.06 -17.98
CA GLU A 35 7.56 -20.49 -18.00
C GLU A 35 6.09 -20.69 -18.32
N THR A 36 5.79 -21.64 -19.20
CA THR A 36 4.42 -21.96 -19.60
C THR A 36 4.08 -23.40 -19.26
N HIS A 37 2.95 -23.61 -18.60
CA HIS A 37 2.49 -24.94 -18.22
C HIS A 37 0.98 -25.05 -18.42
N GLY A 38 0.53 -25.90 -19.35
CA GLY A 38 -0.87 -26.30 -19.49
C GLY A 38 -1.91 -25.16 -19.45
N GLY A 39 -1.64 -24.03 -20.12
CA GLY A 39 -2.54 -22.86 -20.15
C GLY A 39 -2.22 -21.76 -19.12
N SER A 40 -1.17 -21.95 -18.31
CA SER A 40 -0.61 -20.91 -17.43
C SER A 40 0.70 -20.35 -17.99
N VAL A 41 0.96 -19.08 -17.67
CA VAL A 41 2.21 -18.37 -17.99
C VAL A 41 2.68 -17.71 -16.71
N GLN A 42 3.92 -17.98 -16.28
CA GLN A 42 4.51 -17.39 -15.08
C GLN A 42 5.84 -16.70 -15.43
N ALA A 43 6.07 -15.52 -14.85
CA ALA A 43 7.36 -14.86 -14.94
C ALA A 43 8.32 -15.44 -13.90
N VAL A 44 9.30 -16.22 -14.37
CA VAL A 44 10.25 -16.95 -13.51
C VAL A 44 11.54 -16.18 -13.26
N ALA A 45 11.89 -15.23 -14.13
CA ALA A 45 13.02 -14.34 -13.90
C ALA A 45 12.82 -12.99 -14.59
N VAL A 46 13.35 -11.92 -13.99
CA VAL A 46 13.34 -10.57 -14.53
C VAL A 46 14.75 -9.99 -14.48
N ARG A 47 15.18 -9.39 -15.59
CA ARG A 47 16.46 -8.67 -15.69
C ARG A 47 16.20 -7.30 -16.27
N SER A 48 16.62 -6.25 -15.57
CA SER A 48 16.48 -4.87 -16.04
C SER A 48 17.62 -4.01 -15.51
N PRO A 49 18.16 -3.06 -16.31
CA PRO A 49 19.10 -2.06 -15.82
C PRO A 49 18.46 -1.09 -14.82
N HIS A 50 17.12 -0.99 -14.80
CA HIS A 50 16.36 -0.15 -13.86
C HIS A 50 15.58 -1.00 -12.85
N LEU A 51 15.97 -2.26 -12.64
CA LEU A 51 15.34 -3.12 -11.64
C LEU A 51 15.50 -2.48 -10.25
N LEU A 52 14.39 -2.23 -9.57
CA LEU A 52 14.37 -1.76 -8.19
C LEU A 52 14.73 -2.92 -7.26
N ASN A 53 16.01 -3.24 -7.20
CA ASN A 53 16.55 -4.27 -6.31
C ASN A 53 17.75 -3.69 -5.57
N ALA A 54 17.61 -3.54 -4.24
CA ALA A 54 18.73 -3.23 -3.38
C ALA A 54 19.54 -4.51 -3.18
N LYS A 55 20.76 -4.55 -3.74
CA LYS A 55 21.65 -5.73 -3.65
C LYS A 55 21.92 -6.15 -2.20
N ASP A 56 21.86 -5.20 -1.28
CA ASP A 56 22.09 -5.40 0.15
C ASP A 56 20.79 -5.60 0.95
N ALA A 57 19.61 -5.64 0.33
CA ALA A 57 18.35 -5.88 1.04
C ALA A 57 18.03 -7.38 1.24
N THR A 58 19.04 -8.24 1.37
CA THR A 58 18.82 -9.67 1.61
C THR A 58 18.35 -9.92 3.05
N TYR A 59 18.83 -9.11 4.01
CA TYR A 59 18.39 -9.11 5.41
C TYR A 59 18.35 -7.69 5.99
N ALA A 60 17.56 -7.45 7.04
CA ALA A 60 17.49 -6.14 7.69
C ALA A 60 18.86 -5.65 8.22
N GLN A 61 19.79 -6.57 8.51
CA GLN A 61 21.14 -6.25 8.98
C GLN A 61 22.07 -5.75 7.87
N SER A 62 21.71 -5.96 6.60
CA SER A 62 22.44 -5.45 5.44
C SER A 62 21.77 -4.22 4.84
N ALA A 63 20.75 -3.66 5.51
CA ALA A 63 20.14 -2.41 5.09
C ALA A 63 21.13 -1.23 5.23
N ASP A 64 21.04 -0.28 4.30
CA ASP A 64 21.88 0.92 4.28
C ASP A 64 21.50 1.96 5.35
N TRP A 65 20.41 1.74 6.10
CA TRP A 65 19.90 2.62 7.15
C TRP A 65 20.11 2.03 8.54
N GLY A 66 20.37 2.90 9.51
CA GLY A 66 20.63 2.55 10.90
C GLY A 66 19.36 2.38 11.74
N VAL A 67 19.53 1.77 12.91
CA VAL A 67 18.43 1.52 13.88
C VAL A 67 17.70 2.80 14.27
N ALA A 68 18.42 3.91 14.45
CA ALA A 68 17.83 5.19 14.85
C ALA A 68 16.88 5.76 13.79
N GLU A 69 17.18 5.58 12.50
CA GLU A 69 16.34 6.04 11.39
C GLU A 69 15.05 5.22 11.32
N ALA A 70 15.16 3.91 11.55
CA ALA A 70 14.00 3.03 11.64
C ALA A 70 13.09 3.37 12.83
N GLU A 71 13.67 3.59 14.02
CA GLU A 71 12.89 3.99 15.20
C GLU A 71 12.17 5.32 14.97
N GLY A 72 12.84 6.30 14.37
CA GLY A 72 12.25 7.58 14.00
C GLY A 72 11.08 7.40 13.01
N PHE A 73 11.29 6.62 11.94
CA PHE A 73 10.25 6.35 10.95
C PHE A 73 9.03 5.66 11.57
N ILE A 74 9.22 4.63 12.39
CA ILE A 74 8.13 3.91 13.05
C ILE A 74 7.29 4.86 13.90
N ARG A 75 7.95 5.72 14.70
CA ARG A 75 7.25 6.69 15.55
C ARG A 75 6.47 7.71 14.73
N LEU A 76 7.08 8.27 13.69
CA LEU A 76 6.43 9.28 12.84
C LEU A 76 5.28 8.69 12.02
N TYR A 77 5.47 7.51 11.43
CA TYR A 77 4.48 6.84 10.60
C TYR A 77 3.28 6.35 11.42
N GLY A 78 3.53 5.84 12.64
CA GLY A 78 2.47 5.37 13.55
C GLY A 78 1.73 6.48 14.29
N MET A 79 2.24 7.71 14.28
CA MET A 79 1.75 8.80 15.14
C MET A 79 0.27 9.11 14.94
N SER A 80 -0.22 9.10 13.70
CA SER A 80 -1.64 9.35 13.40
C SER A 80 -2.55 8.29 14.01
N SER A 81 -2.16 7.01 13.93
CA SER A 81 -2.86 5.89 14.55
C SER A 81 -2.77 5.92 16.07
N THR A 82 -1.61 6.24 16.64
CA THR A 82 -1.42 6.38 18.09
C THR A 82 -2.28 7.52 18.65
N LEU A 83 -2.27 8.68 18.01
CA LEU A 83 -3.09 9.83 18.41
C LEU A 83 -4.59 9.51 18.34
N TRP A 84 -5.04 8.86 17.26
CA TRP A 84 -6.43 8.40 17.17
C TRP A 84 -6.79 7.46 18.32
N ALA A 85 -5.91 6.51 18.66
CA ALA A 85 -6.15 5.55 19.74
C ALA A 85 -6.08 6.18 21.14
N GLU A 86 -5.36 7.29 21.32
CA GLU A 86 -5.35 8.07 22.57
C GLU A 86 -6.65 8.86 22.73
N VAL A 87 -7.07 9.59 21.70
CA VAL A 87 -8.31 10.39 21.73
C VAL A 87 -9.54 9.51 21.91
N ASN A 88 -9.59 8.34 21.26
CA ASN A 88 -10.75 7.46 21.32
C ASN A 88 -10.68 6.41 22.44
N ARG A 89 -9.61 6.40 23.25
CA ARG A 89 -9.50 5.49 24.41
C ARG A 89 -10.51 5.83 25.49
N GLU A 90 -10.65 7.13 25.79
CA GLU A 90 -11.61 7.62 26.78
C GLU A 90 -13.06 7.40 26.33
N ALA A 91 -13.34 7.45 25.02
CA ALA A 91 -14.66 7.14 24.48
C ALA A 91 -15.03 5.65 24.61
N ALA A 92 -14.04 4.75 24.51
CA ALA A 92 -14.25 3.31 24.72
C ALA A 92 -14.44 2.96 26.21
N GLU A 93 -13.71 3.64 27.11
CA GLU A 93 -13.84 3.47 28.56
C GLU A 93 -15.17 4.05 29.09
N ALA A 94 -15.64 5.17 28.54
CA ALA A 94 -16.94 5.76 28.86
C ALA A 94 -18.15 4.91 28.41
N GLY A 95 -17.98 4.02 27.43
CA GLY A 95 -19.01 3.10 26.94
C GLY A 95 -19.19 1.82 27.76
N THR A 96 -18.33 1.57 28.77
CA THR A 96 -18.35 0.34 29.60
C THR A 96 -19.01 0.54 30.98
N ALA A 97 -19.59 1.72 31.25
CA ALA A 97 -20.40 1.93 32.45
C ALA A 97 -21.78 1.25 32.30
N ASP A 98 -21.85 -0.01 32.69
CA ASP A 98 -23.06 -0.80 32.88
C ASP A 98 -24.07 -0.07 33.79
N PRO A 99 -25.33 0.19 33.37
CA PRO A 99 -26.36 0.70 34.26
C PRO A 99 -26.80 -0.44 35.20
N GLY A 100 -26.18 -0.51 36.38
CA GLY A 100 -26.54 -1.44 37.44
C GLY A 100 -28.02 -1.42 37.83
N PRO A 101 -28.53 -2.49 38.47
CA PRO A 101 -29.94 -2.86 38.41
C PRO A 101 -30.83 -1.89 39.18
N GLY A 102 -31.87 -1.39 38.50
CA GLY A 102 -32.88 -0.51 39.07
C GLY A 102 -33.57 -1.14 40.29
N THR A 103 -33.47 -0.46 41.43
CA THR A 103 -34.26 -0.73 42.63
C THR A 103 -35.75 -0.53 42.34
N ARG A 104 -36.48 -1.63 42.24
CA ARG A 104 -37.95 -1.66 42.15
C ARG A 104 -38.52 -1.39 43.55
N GLY A 105 -38.78 -0.12 43.86
CA GLY A 105 -39.50 0.32 45.05
C GLY A 105 -40.99 0.03 44.94
N LYS A 106 -41.55 -0.60 45.97
CA LYS A 106 -42.97 -0.93 46.14
C LYS A 106 -43.85 0.31 46.19
N ALA A 107 -45.00 0.25 45.53
CA ALA A 107 -46.31 0.73 46.01
C ALA A 107 -47.41 -0.07 45.31
#